data_AF-A0A533THK4-F1
#
_entry.id   AF-A0A533THK4-F1
#
_cell.length_a   1.000
_cell.length_b   1.000
_cell.length_c   1.000
_cell.angle_alpha   90.00
_cell.angle_beta   90.00
_cell.angle_gamma   90.00
#
_symmetry.space_group_name_H-M   'P 1'
#
loop_
_entity.id
_entity.type
_entity.pdbx_description
1 polymer ?
#
loop_
_entity_poly.entity_id
_entity_poly.type
_entity_poly.pdbx_seq_one_letter_code
_entity_poly.pdbx_strand_id
1 'polypeptide(L)' 'MKIDVGPGYRVYYTRIGDTTYFLLAGGDKSTQSKDIIRAKRLSKGLKEDN' A
#
# COMPACT_ATOMS: atom_id res chain seq x y z
N MET A 1 7.71 1.96 -5.22
CA MET A 1 7.47 2.73 -6.46
C MET A 1 6.91 4.09 -6.08
N LYS A 2 7.44 5.19 -6.63
CA LYS A 2 6.94 6.56 -6.43
C LYS A 2 6.51 7.07 -7.79
N ILE A 3 5.25 7.46 -7.93
CA ILE A 3 4.69 8.04 -9.16
C ILE A 3 4.64 9.54 -8.93
N ASP A 4 5.48 10.31 -9.64
CA ASP A 4 5.63 11.76 -9.47
C ASP A 4 4.60 12.56 -10.31
N VAL A 5 3.35 12.10 -10.35
CA VAL A 5 2.27 12.72 -11.13
C VAL A 5 1.01 12.87 -10.28
N GLY A 6 0.43 14.06 -10.22
CA GLY A 6 -0.80 14.38 -9.47
C GLY A 6 -0.59 15.09 -8.12
N PRO A 7 -1.65 15.40 -7.36
CA PRO A 7 -1.65 16.30 -6.19
C PRO A 7 -0.93 15.75 -4.94
N GLY A 8 -0.12 14.69 -5.08
CA GLY A 8 0.65 14.11 -3.99
C GLY A 8 0.01 12.89 -3.31
N TYR A 9 -0.75 12.08 -4.04
CA TYR A 9 -1.24 10.81 -3.51
C TYR A 9 -0.12 9.77 -3.34
N ARG A 10 -0.31 8.84 -2.39
CA ARG A 10 0.53 7.68 -2.10
C ARG A 10 -0.34 6.44 -2.16
N VAL A 11 0.10 5.46 -2.95
CA VAL A 11 -0.51 4.13 -3.01
C VAL A 11 0.47 3.14 -2.40
N TYR A 12 -0.02 2.29 -1.52
CA TYR A 12 0.72 1.25 -0.83
C TYR A 12 0.28 -0.09 -1.40
N TYR A 13 1.23 -0.96 -1.69
CA TYR A 13 0.97 -2.26 -2.27
C TYR A 13 1.89 -3.32 -1.68
N THR A 14 1.52 -4.57 -1.84
CA THR A 14 2.40 -5.73 -1.61
C THR A 14 2.44 -6.60 -2.85
N ARG A 15 3.50 -7.40 -3.01
CA ARG A 15 3.63 -8.38 -4.08
C ARG A 15 3.22 -9.75 -3.54
N ILE A 16 2.38 -10.47 -4.27
CA ILE A 16 1.98 -11.84 -3.99
C ILE A 16 2.49 -12.71 -5.14
N GLY A 17 3.35 -13.67 -4.84
CA GLY A 17 4.05 -14.45 -5.86
C GLY A 17 4.89 -13.57 -6.77
N ASP A 18 4.97 -13.93 -8.05
CA ASP A 18 5.89 -13.26 -8.96
C ASP A 18 5.29 -12.11 -9.78
N THR A 19 4.00 -12.17 -10.11
CA THR A 19 3.40 -11.24 -11.07
C THR A 19 2.31 -10.37 -10.47
N THR A 20 1.76 -10.75 -9.31
CA THR A 20 0.58 -10.09 -8.74
C THR A 20 0.97 -9.02 -7.73
N TYR A 21 0.40 -7.83 -7.91
CA TYR A 21 0.53 -6.71 -6.98
C TYR A 21 -0.83 -6.39 -6.37
N PHE A 22 -0.92 -6.40 -5.05
CA PHE A 22 -2.13 -6.11 -4.31
C PHE A 22 -2.08 -4.69 -3.75
N LEU A 23 -3.07 -3.86 -4.12
CA LEU A 23 -3.18 -2.51 -3.58
C LEU A 23 -3.83 -2.57 -2.19
N LEU A 24 -3.13 -2.01 -1.20
CA LEU A 24 -3.49 -2.10 0.22
C LEU A 24 -4.18 -0.82 0.70
N ALA A 25 -3.63 0.33 0.33
CA ALA A 25 -4.14 1.62 0.78
C ALA A 25 -3.77 2.73 -0.21
N GLY A 26 -4.58 3.78 -0.21
CA GLY A 26 -4.31 5.04 -0.90
C GLY A 26 -4.58 6.19 0.05
N GLY A 27 -3.78 7.25 -0.02
CA GLY A 27 -3.97 8.46 0.77
C GLY A 27 -3.11 9.60 0.25
N ASP A 28 -3.23 10.77 0.85
CA ASP A 28 -2.40 11.92 0.49
C ASP A 28 -1.15 12.01 1.38
N LYS A 29 -0.31 13.03 1.15
CA LYS A 29 0.91 13.24 1.97
C LYS A 29 0.59 13.50 3.44
N SER A 30 -0.54 14.13 3.76
CA SER A 30 -0.93 14.47 5.13
C SER A 30 -1.30 13.25 5.96
N THR A 31 -1.77 12.18 5.32
CA THR A 31 -2.15 10.91 5.97
C THR A 31 -1.09 9.83 5.89
N GLN A 32 0.07 10.12 5.28
CA GLN A 32 1.12 9.13 4.95
C GLN A 32 1.46 8.18 6.11
N SER A 33 1.69 8.71 7.32
CA SER A 33 2.03 7.89 8.49
C SER A 33 0.92 6.91 8.88
N LYS A 34 -0.35 7.34 8.81
CA LYS A 34 -1.52 6.50 9.11
C LYS A 34 -1.69 5.42 8.04
N ASP A 35 -1.48 5.79 6.77
CA ASP A 35 -1.63 4.85 5.66
C ASP A 35 -0.53 3.78 5.65
N ILE A 36 0.70 4.11 6.05
CA ILE A 36 1.78 3.12 6.25
C ILE A 36 1.38 2.07 7.28
N ILE A 37 0.85 2.51 8.43
CA ILE A 37 0.42 1.59 9.50
C ILE A 37 -0.72 0.70 9.00
N ARG A 38 -1.70 1.29 8.31
CA ARG A 38 -2.83 0.56 7.71
C ARG A 38 -2.36 -0.47 6.69
N ALA A 39 -1.47 -0.09 5.76
CA ALA A 39 -0.94 -0.99 4.75
C ALA A 39 -0.16 -2.15 5.36
N LYS A 40 0.66 -1.91 6.39
CA LYS A 40 1.36 -2.99 7.12
C LYS A 40 0.38 -3.98 7.77
N ARG A 41 -0.71 -3.48 8.37
CA ARG A 41 -1.75 -4.35 8.96
C ARG A 41 -2.43 -5.20 7.89
N LEU A 42 -2.83 -4.59 6.78
CA LEU A 42 -3.49 -5.29 5.67
C LEU A 42 -2.57 -6.34 5.04
N SER A 43 -1.29 -6.02 4.85
CA SER A 43 -0.32 -6.98 4.33
C SER A 43 -0.07 -8.17 5.26
N LYS A 44 -0.24 -8.01 6.57
CA LYS A 44 -0.12 -9.14 7.51
C LYS A 44 -1.30 -10.09 7.38
N GLY A 45 -2.54 -9.58 7.37
CA GLY A 45 -3.73 -10.42 7.17
C GLY A 45 -3.69 -11.20 5.85
N LEU A 46 -3.25 -10.57 4.76
CA LEU A 46 -3.09 -11.24 3.46
C LEU A 46 -2.07 -12.41 3.46
N LYS A 47 -1.12 -12.43 4.40
CA LYS A 47 -0.15 -13.53 4.52
C LYS A 47 -0.65 -14.69 5.36
N GLU A 48 -1.66 -14.46 6.20
CA GLU A 48 -2.23 -15.48 7.08
C GLU A 48 -3.30 -16.32 6.35
N ASP A 49 -3.87 -15.77 5.27
CA ASP A 49 -4.90 -16.42 4.43
C ASP A 49 -4.34 -17.22 3.23
N ASN A 50 -3.03 -17.45 3.15
CA ASN A 50 -2.35 -18.25 2.11
C ASN A 50 -1.48 -19.34 2.72
#